data_AF-A0A6V7IUS8-F1
#
_entry.id   AF-A0A6V7IUS8-F1
#
_cell.length_a   1.000
_cell.length_b   1.000
_cell.length_c   1.000
_cell.angle_alpha   90.00
_cell.angle_beta   90.00
_cell.angle_gamma   90.00
#
_symmetry.space_group_name_H-M   'P 1'
#
loop_
_entity.id
_entity.type
_entity.pdbx_description
1 polymer ?
#
loop_
_entity_poly.entity_id
_entity_poly.type
_entity_poly.pdbx_seq_one_letter_code
_entity_poly.pdbx_strand_id
1 'polypeptide(L)' 'YRIRPRFLRDVSKIDTSVEILGERISMPLGVAPSAAQCLSHPDGELANVR' A
#
# COMPACT_ATOMS: atom_id res chain seq x y z
N TYR A 1 -7.67 -19.84 -0.76
CA TYR A 1 -8.35 -18.55 -0.55
C TYR A 1 -8.78 -18.00 -1.91
N ARG A 2 -10.04 -17.55 -2.07
CA ARG A 2 -10.53 -16.94 -3.33
C ARG A 2 -11.39 -15.73 -3.02
N ILE A 3 -11.23 -14.65 -3.78
CA ILE A 3 -12.09 -13.48 -3.68
C ILE A 3 -13.50 -13.85 -4.16
N ARG A 4 -14.54 -13.46 -3.40
CA ARG A 4 -15.95 -13.64 -3.78
C ARG A 4 -16.55 -12.26 -4.10
N PRO A 5 -16.75 -11.92 -5.40
CA PRO A 5 -17.36 -10.66 -5.79
C PRO A 5 -18.77 -10.51 -5.21
N ARG A 6 -19.14 -9.28 -4.85
CA ARG A 6 -20.51 -8.91 -4.43
C ARG A 6 -21.10 -8.02 -5.51
N PHE A 7 -22.26 -8.39 -6.03
CA PHE A 7 -22.94 -7.64 -7.10
C PHE A 7 -23.92 -6.62 -6.51
N LEU A 8 -24.28 -5.62 -7.32
CA LEU A 8 -25.28 -4.58 -6.98
C LEU A 8 -24.98 -3.79 -5.70
N ARG A 9 -23.70 -3.54 -5.40
CA ARG A 9 -23.27 -2.65 -4.32
C ARG A 9 -22.94 -1.27 -4.91
N ASP A 10 -23.42 -0.21 -4.28
CA ASP A 10 -22.94 1.14 -4.62
C ASP A 10 -21.47 1.25 -4.21
N VAL A 11 -20.63 1.40 -5.22
CA VAL A 11 -19.16 1.53 -5.11
C VAL A 11 -18.70 2.83 -5.76
N SER A 12 -19.59 3.81 -5.92
CA SER A 12 -19.30 5.11 -6.54
C SER A 12 -18.20 5.89 -5.81
N LYS A 13 -18.02 5.64 -4.50
CA LYS A 13 -16.95 6.20 -3.67
C LYS A 13 -16.36 5.11 -2.78
N ILE A 14 -15.10 4.77 -3.01
CA ILE A 14 -14.34 3.82 -2.18
C ILE A 14 -13.24 4.59 -1.47
N ASP A 15 -13.22 4.51 -0.14
CA ASP A 15 -12.11 4.99 0.69
C ASP A 15 -11.25 3.78 1.09
N THR A 16 -10.00 3.75 0.62
CA THR A 16 -9.02 2.72 1.00
C THR A 16 -8.15 3.14 2.17
N SER A 17 -8.34 4.34 2.73
CA SER A 17 -7.54 4.80 3.85
C SER A 17 -7.82 3.99 5.11
N VAL A 18 -6.78 3.80 5.90
CA VAL A 18 -6.85 3.07 7.17
C VAL A 18 -6.00 3.80 8.21
N GLU A 19 -6.32 3.58 9.48
CA GLU A 19 -5.53 4.07 10.60
C GLU A 19 -4.68 2.92 11.15
N ILE A 20 -3.37 3.14 11.24
CA ILE A 20 -2.42 2.16 11.77
C ILE A 20 -1.54 2.88 12.79
N LEU A 21 -1.51 2.38 14.04
CA LEU A 21 -0.72 2.96 15.13
C LEU A 21 -0.99 4.46 15.38
N GLY A 22 -2.22 4.93 15.13
CA GLY A 22 -2.62 6.33 15.29
C GLY A 22 -2.36 7.22 14.07
N GLU A 23 -1.75 6.69 13.01
CA GLU A 23 -1.47 7.42 11.77
C GLU A 23 -2.45 7.01 10.67
N ARG A 24 -2.99 7.98 9.94
CA ARG A 24 -3.87 7.71 8.80
C ARG A 24 -3.05 7.55 7.52
N ILE A 25 -3.11 6.37 6.91
CA ILE A 25 -2.49 6.07 5.63
C ILE A 25 -3.53 5.93 4.52
N SER A 26 -3.16 6.19 3.27
CA SER A 26 -4.08 6.22 2.12
C SER A 26 -4.54 4.84 1.64
N MET A 27 -3.80 3.78 1.97
CA MET A 27 -4.07 2.41 1.53
C MET A 27 -3.53 1.41 2.57
N PRO A 28 -4.15 0.23 2.77
CA PRO A 28 -3.69 -0.79 3.73
C PRO A 28 -2.50 -1.60 3.20
N LEU A 29 -1.49 -0.94 2.64
CA LEU A 29 -0.27 -1.53 2.13
C LEU A 29 0.94 -0.79 2.70
N GLY A 30 2.02 -1.52 2.92
CA GLY A 30 3.29 -0.98 3.38
C GLY A 30 4.46 -1.71 2.73
N VAL A 31 5.62 -1.07 2.73
CA VAL A 31 6.86 -1.66 2.22
C VAL A 31 7.57 -2.38 3.35
N ALA A 32 7.80 -3.68 3.18
CA ALA A 32 8.58 -4.46 4.14
C ALA A 32 10.05 -4.00 4.13
N PRO A 33 10.73 -3.98 5.30
CA PRO A 33 12.12 -3.58 5.38
C PRO A 33 12.97 -4.51 4.49
N SER A 34 13.65 -3.92 3.51
CA SER A 34 14.44 -4.62 2.50
C SER A 34 15.77 -3.89 2.32
N ALA A 35 16.89 -4.61 2.44
CA ALA A 35 18.23 -4.06 2.30
C ALA A 35 18.73 -4.10 0.85
N ALA A 36 19.78 -3.32 0.57
CA ALA A 36 20.51 -3.32 -0.70
C ALA A 36 19.63 -2.94 -1.90
N GLN A 37 18.71 -1.99 -1.72
CA GLN A 37 17.87 -1.49 -2.82
C GLN A 37 18.70 -0.79 -3.90
N CYS A 38 19.95 -0.41 -3.58
CA CYS A 38 20.95 0.07 -4.54
C CYS A 38 21.26 -0.91 -5.69
N LEU A 39 20.99 -2.21 -5.50
CA LEU A 39 21.11 -3.21 -6.57
C LEU A 39 20.03 -3.05 -7.65
N SER A 40 18.89 -2.46 -7.30
CA SER A 40 17.76 -2.25 -8.20
C SER A 40 17.72 -0.83 -8.78
N HIS A 41 18.20 0.16 -8.03
CA HIS A 41 18.22 1.56 -8.45
C HIS A 41 19.38 2.31 -7.78
N PRO A 42 20.13 3.19 -8.47
CA PRO A 42 21.28 3.89 -7.88
C PRO A 42 20.95 4.70 -6.61
N ASP A 43 19.74 5.27 -6.51
CA ASP A 43 19.27 6.01 -5.32
C ASP A 43 18.83 5.10 -4.15
N GLY A 44 18.80 3.78 -4.35
CA GLY A 44 18.49 2.78 -3.33
C GLY A 44 17.18 3.04 -2.58
N GLU A 45 17.26 2.99 -1.25
CA GLU A 45 16.14 3.18 -0.34
C GLU A 45 15.50 4.56 -0.46
N LEU A 46 16.24 5.58 -0.93
CA LEU A 46 15.71 6.92 -1.14
C LEU A 46 14.67 6.96 -2.26
N ALA A 47 14.83 6.13 -3.30
CA ALA A 47 13.86 6.04 -4.38
C ALA A 47 12.53 5.41 -3.94
N ASN A 48 12.53 4.62 -2.86
CA ASN A 48 11.36 3.90 -2.36
C ASN A 48 10.45 4.78 -1.49
N VAL A 49 11.01 5.84 -0.89
CA VAL A 49 10.26 6.78 -0.03
C VAL A 49 9.53 7.86 -0.83
N ARG A 50 9.98 8.12 -2.06
CA ARG A 50 9.40 9.14 -2.96
C ARG A 50 8.14 8.64 -3.63
#